data_AF-A0A971PTK8-F1
#
_entry.id   AF-A0A971PTK8-F1
#
_cell.length_a   1.000
_cell.length_b   1.000
_cell.length_c   1.000
_cell.angle_alpha   90.00
_cell.angle_beta   90.00
_cell.angle_gamma   90.00
#
_symmetry.space_group_name_H-M   'P 1'
#
loop_
_entity.id
_entity.type
_entity.pdbx_description
1 polymer ?
#
loop_
_entity_poly.entity_id
_entity_poly.type
_entity_poly.pdbx_seq_one_letter_code
_entity_poly.pdbx_strand_id
1 'polypeptide(L)'
;MTESIMQPGRRPRAALLASLGAVVSLVGGWLLAQWLQPDDYSPIREPISSLAAAGVPHRWAMTTALVLTGLLYLATAWSLTGIRRAGRFALAGAGLFTLGAAAVPLPARGEFTVGHTLILAPALLLLASWPWLGAHSRSRGLMRPAIAKRATSILLLGVLSLPMTLGSGIFGLHERIVVSALVLWLFLTATVAWVRAGWPIGSPRSKHILSTIAFAVLALFGGLTATNLAPVTAQTDYYQATVSLSADPRDLSSITVPTIFGDLLMGFPGVAPGIEATPQIRPEITNALVQPGVSARSLQPSTEELAEVVRATAIQLGVRFLIGALVTAALLLVAYVLVRHRKPRPWLFVSTTAGALIATLVASLSMAATYRVDRQPTFATTGLITAVQSNLDILDDVEARSAQVAPYLRNLIVLSNALQEKYTEPVTDREIALRVLLVSDIHGANYYRLMRSIVEAELIDVVIDTGDIVNFGSPAELRASGLLSGIESLGVPYLYVRGN
;
A
#
# COMPACT_ATOMS: atom_id res chain seq x y z
N MET A 1 -38.64 8.96 50.87
CA MET A 1 -38.77 9.78 49.65
C MET A 1 -37.66 10.82 49.69
N THR A 2 -36.52 10.50 49.07
CA THR A 2 -35.35 11.37 49.04
C THR A 2 -35.28 11.92 47.63
N GLU A 3 -35.62 13.19 47.46
CA GLU A 3 -35.61 13.88 46.17
C GLU A 3 -34.26 13.69 45.49
N SER A 4 -34.27 12.94 44.39
CA SER A 4 -33.18 12.96 43.43
C SER A 4 -33.17 14.35 42.80
N ILE A 5 -32.37 15.25 43.34
CA ILE A 5 -31.98 16.46 42.64
C ILE A 5 -31.23 15.99 41.39
N MET A 6 -31.96 15.91 40.28
CA MET A 6 -31.40 15.77 38.95
C MET A 6 -30.42 16.92 38.76
N GLN A 7 -29.12 16.67 38.90
CA GLN A 7 -28.12 17.62 38.43
C GLN A 7 -28.32 17.77 36.91
N PRO A 8 -28.66 18.97 36.41
CA PRO A 8 -28.94 19.13 35.00
C PRO A 8 -27.68 18.84 34.18
N GLY A 9 -27.74 17.76 33.40
CA GLY A 9 -27.30 17.82 32.01
C GLY A 9 -25.90 17.35 31.64
N ARG A 10 -25.17 16.53 32.42
CA ARG A 10 -23.90 15.96 31.91
C ARG A 10 -24.16 14.98 30.75
N ARG A 11 -23.94 15.40 29.51
CA ARG A 11 -24.03 14.57 28.28
C ARG A 11 -22.65 14.28 27.67
N PRO A 12 -21.67 13.72 28.42
CA PRO A 12 -20.30 13.55 27.93
C PRO A 12 -20.20 12.57 26.75
N ARG A 13 -21.13 11.62 26.62
CA ARG A 13 -21.21 10.70 25.47
C ARG A 13 -21.56 11.45 24.19
N ALA A 14 -22.57 12.33 24.26
CA ALA A 14 -22.99 13.11 23.10
C ALA A 14 -21.89 14.07 22.67
N ALA A 15 -21.17 14.68 23.61
CA ALA A 15 -20.01 15.52 23.30
C ALA A 15 -18.86 14.73 22.67
N LEU A 16 -18.59 13.51 23.15
CA LEU A 16 -17.58 12.63 22.57
C LEU A 16 -17.95 12.19 21.15
N LEU A 17 -19.18 11.72 20.95
CA LEU A 17 -19.64 11.27 19.63
C LEU A 17 -19.72 12.43 18.63
N ALA A 18 -20.20 13.61 19.06
CA ALA A 18 -20.27 14.77 18.20
C ALA A 18 -18.86 15.28 17.81
N SER A 19 -17.93 15.37 18.77
CA SER A 19 -16.56 15.80 18.48
C SER A 19 -15.76 14.77 17.68
N LEU A 20 -15.94 13.47 17.92
CA LEU A 20 -15.35 12.41 17.08
C LEU A 20 -15.94 12.46 15.67
N GLY A 21 -17.26 12.60 15.56
CA GLY A 21 -17.94 12.79 14.29
C GLY A 21 -17.39 14.00 13.55
N ALA A 22 -17.06 15.10 14.23
CA ALA A 22 -16.48 16.29 13.60
C ALA A 22 -15.08 16.00 13.05
N VAL A 23 -14.24 15.24 13.77
CA VAL A 23 -12.92 14.80 13.28
C VAL A 23 -13.09 13.93 12.04
N VAL A 24 -13.94 12.89 12.12
CA VAL A 24 -14.16 11.94 11.01
C VAL A 24 -14.77 12.64 9.81
N SER A 25 -15.76 13.51 10.02
CA SER A 25 -16.41 14.28 8.96
C SER A 25 -15.42 15.20 8.26
N LEU A 26 -14.62 15.96 9.00
CA LEU A 26 -13.69 16.93 8.42
C LEU A 26 -12.50 16.24 7.74
N VAL A 27 -11.80 15.35 8.45
CA VAL A 27 -10.59 14.68 7.96
C VAL A 27 -10.95 13.64 6.90
N GLY A 28 -11.93 12.79 7.19
CA GLY A 28 -12.41 11.81 6.21
C GLY A 28 -13.05 12.49 5.01
N GLY A 29 -13.75 13.59 5.21
CA GLY A 29 -14.35 14.40 4.14
C GLY A 29 -13.33 14.99 3.17
N TRP A 30 -12.25 15.61 3.67
CA TRP A 30 -11.22 16.11 2.77
C TRP A 30 -10.41 14.98 2.11
N LEU A 31 -10.21 13.84 2.80
CA LEU A 31 -9.48 12.69 2.23
C LEU A 31 -10.29 12.05 1.11
N LEU A 32 -11.60 11.88 1.32
CA LEU A 32 -12.52 11.40 0.29
C LEU A 32 -12.59 12.40 -0.88
N ALA A 33 -12.75 13.70 -0.59
CA ALA A 33 -12.81 14.72 -1.64
C ALA A 33 -11.51 14.77 -2.44
N GLN A 34 -10.35 14.61 -1.80
CA GLN A 34 -9.05 14.49 -2.46
C GLN A 34 -8.96 13.23 -3.33
N TRP A 35 -9.40 12.08 -2.83
CA TRP A 35 -9.39 10.82 -3.59
C TRP A 35 -10.28 10.88 -4.84
N LEU A 36 -11.34 11.69 -4.80
CA LEU A 36 -12.26 11.91 -5.93
C LEU A 36 -11.75 12.98 -6.92
N GLN A 37 -10.66 13.71 -6.63
CA GLN A 37 -10.11 14.69 -7.58
C GLN A 37 -9.20 14.03 -8.63
N PRO A 38 -9.06 14.62 -9.83
CA PRO A 38 -8.05 14.24 -10.81
C PRO A 38 -6.61 14.40 -10.27
N ASP A 39 -5.64 13.77 -10.94
CA ASP A 39 -4.22 13.68 -10.54
C ASP A 39 -3.48 15.03 -10.39
N ASP A 40 -4.10 16.16 -10.74
CA ASP A 40 -3.53 17.49 -10.64
C ASP A 40 -3.69 18.14 -9.25
N TYR A 41 -4.42 17.52 -8.31
CA TYR A 41 -4.59 18.02 -6.94
C TYR A 41 -3.39 17.83 -6.03
N SER A 42 -2.85 18.94 -5.51
CA SER A 42 -1.76 18.90 -4.54
C SER A 42 -2.23 19.21 -3.11
N PRO A 43 -2.28 18.22 -2.20
CA PRO A 43 -2.64 18.44 -0.80
C PRO A 43 -1.60 19.27 -0.03
N ILE A 44 -0.40 19.44 -0.59
CA ILE A 44 0.69 20.23 0.01
C ILE A 44 0.51 21.71 -0.31
N ARG A 45 0.17 22.02 -1.57
CA ARG A 45 0.07 23.39 -2.08
C ARG A 45 -1.31 23.99 -1.83
N GLU A 46 -2.36 23.20 -2.01
CA GLU A 46 -3.71 23.73 -2.12
C GLU A 46 -4.54 23.64 -0.84
N PRO A 47 -5.35 24.68 -0.55
CA PRO A 47 -6.25 24.67 0.58
C PRO A 47 -7.21 23.48 0.61
N ILE A 48 -7.74 23.19 1.79
CA ILE A 48 -8.92 22.35 2.00
C ILE A 48 -10.14 22.98 1.32
N SER A 49 -10.29 24.31 1.38
CA SER A 49 -11.42 25.02 0.76
C SER A 49 -11.46 24.89 -0.77
N SER A 50 -10.33 24.63 -1.43
CA SER A 50 -10.27 24.32 -2.86
C SER A 50 -11.10 23.08 -3.21
N LEU A 51 -11.19 22.09 -2.31
CA LEU A 51 -11.98 20.87 -2.53
C LEU A 51 -13.50 21.11 -2.50
N ALA A 52 -13.93 22.27 -2.00
CA ALA A 52 -15.32 22.70 -1.98
C ALA A 52 -15.64 23.81 -3.02
N ALA A 53 -14.68 24.18 -3.87
CA ALA A 53 -14.86 25.25 -4.86
C ALA A 53 -15.96 24.92 -5.88
N ALA A 54 -16.64 25.95 -6.40
CA ALA A 54 -17.84 25.78 -7.19
C ALA A 54 -17.60 25.04 -8.51
N GLY A 55 -16.44 25.25 -9.15
CA GLY A 55 -16.04 24.59 -10.39
C GLY A 55 -15.37 23.22 -10.26
N VAL A 56 -15.30 22.64 -9.04
CA VAL A 56 -14.55 21.41 -8.78
C VAL A 56 -15.44 20.16 -8.89
N PRO A 57 -15.01 19.10 -9.61
CA PRO A 57 -15.73 17.83 -9.66
C PRO A 57 -15.94 17.25 -8.25
N HIS A 58 -17.07 16.59 -8.02
CA HIS A 58 -17.38 15.96 -6.74
C HIS A 58 -17.30 16.89 -5.49
N ARG A 59 -17.43 18.22 -5.66
CA ARG A 59 -17.42 19.21 -4.55
C ARG A 59 -18.40 18.90 -3.41
N TRP A 60 -19.43 18.11 -3.69
CA TRP A 60 -20.42 17.67 -2.72
C TRP A 60 -19.77 16.92 -1.55
N ALA A 61 -18.66 16.21 -1.77
CA ALA A 61 -17.96 15.47 -0.73
C ALA A 61 -17.43 16.41 0.36
N MET A 62 -16.65 17.42 -0.02
CA MET A 62 -16.12 18.42 0.92
C MET A 62 -17.22 19.32 1.49
N THR A 63 -18.20 19.72 0.67
CA THR A 63 -19.31 20.57 1.12
C THR A 63 -20.14 19.88 2.19
N THR A 64 -20.48 18.60 1.98
CA THR A 64 -21.20 17.77 2.97
C THR A 64 -20.38 17.62 4.24
N ALA A 65 -19.06 17.40 4.10
CA ALA A 65 -18.15 17.32 5.23
C ALA A 65 -18.12 18.61 6.07
N LEU A 66 -18.09 19.79 5.44
CA LEU A 66 -18.15 21.08 6.14
C LEU A 66 -19.51 21.28 6.84
N VAL A 67 -20.62 20.95 6.17
CA VAL A 67 -21.96 21.04 6.77
C VAL A 67 -22.08 20.15 8.00
N LEU A 68 -21.71 18.87 7.88
CA LEU A 68 -21.72 17.93 9.00
C LEU A 68 -20.81 18.41 10.12
N THR A 69 -19.59 18.86 9.82
CA THR A 69 -18.63 19.38 10.80
C THR A 69 -19.21 20.58 11.56
N GLY A 70 -19.83 21.54 10.87
CA GLY A 70 -20.47 22.70 11.48
C GLY A 70 -21.62 22.31 12.41
N LEU A 71 -22.50 21.39 11.98
CA LEU A 71 -23.58 20.84 12.82
C LEU A 71 -23.03 20.09 14.05
N LEU A 72 -21.93 19.35 13.87
CA LEU A 72 -21.28 18.60 14.94
C LEU A 72 -20.56 19.51 15.94
N TYR A 73 -20.06 20.68 15.52
CA TYR A 73 -19.58 21.72 16.44
C TYR A 73 -20.72 22.31 17.27
N LEU A 74 -21.88 22.59 16.67
CA LEU A 74 -23.08 23.03 17.39
C LEU A 74 -23.55 21.97 18.40
N ALA A 75 -23.61 20.70 17.99
CA ALA A 75 -23.93 19.58 18.87
C ALA A 75 -22.91 19.42 20.00
N THR A 76 -21.62 19.64 19.72
CA THR A 76 -20.56 19.62 20.74
C THR A 76 -20.72 20.78 21.71
N ALA A 77 -21.00 22.00 21.24
CA ALA A 77 -21.23 23.17 22.07
C ALA A 77 -22.42 22.98 23.03
N TRP A 78 -23.49 22.34 22.54
CA TRP A 78 -24.67 22.00 23.33
C TRP A 78 -24.37 20.95 24.41
N SER A 79 -23.67 19.88 24.03
CA SER A 79 -23.45 18.69 24.87
C SER A 79 -22.24 18.78 25.82
N LEU A 80 -21.23 19.59 25.51
CA LEU A 80 -20.04 19.78 26.35
C LEU A 80 -20.40 20.66 27.55
N THR A 81 -20.78 20.02 28.65
CA THR A 81 -21.25 20.66 29.88
C THR A 81 -20.11 20.83 30.89
N GLY A 82 -20.13 21.90 31.70
CA GLY A 82 -19.09 22.17 32.69
C GLY A 82 -17.95 23.07 32.18
N ILE A 83 -18.21 23.82 31.11
CA ILE A 83 -17.39 24.95 30.64
C ILE A 83 -18.23 26.23 30.70
N ARG A 84 -17.59 27.40 30.73
CA ARG A 84 -18.26 28.72 30.74
C ARG A 84 -19.13 28.91 29.49
N ARG A 85 -20.19 29.71 29.61
CA ARG A 85 -21.07 30.08 28.50
C ARG A 85 -20.29 30.73 27.33
N ALA A 86 -19.28 31.55 27.62
CA ALA A 86 -18.45 32.17 26.59
C ALA A 86 -17.76 31.15 25.67
N GLY A 87 -17.13 30.10 26.23
CA GLY A 87 -16.54 29.03 25.42
C GLY A 87 -17.58 28.23 24.62
N ARG A 88 -18.80 28.06 25.14
CA ARG A 88 -19.90 27.43 24.39
C ARG A 88 -20.35 28.28 23.21
N PHE A 89 -20.52 29.58 23.41
CA PHE A 89 -20.86 30.50 22.33
C PHE A 89 -19.74 30.60 21.29
N ALA A 90 -18.48 30.55 21.70
CA ALA A 90 -17.36 30.48 20.77
C ALA A 90 -17.41 29.22 19.90
N LEU A 91 -17.61 28.04 20.50
CA LEU A 91 -17.79 26.79 19.75
C LEU A 91 -19.01 26.81 18.84
N ALA A 92 -20.13 27.37 19.30
CA ALA A 92 -21.33 27.48 18.50
C ALA A 92 -21.12 28.43 17.31
N GLY A 93 -20.48 29.57 17.53
CA GLY A 93 -20.10 30.51 16.49
C GLY A 93 -19.17 29.87 15.46
N ALA A 94 -18.15 29.11 15.90
CA ALA A 94 -17.30 28.37 14.97
C ALA A 94 -18.08 27.38 14.11
N GLY A 95 -19.07 26.67 14.68
CA GLY A 95 -19.99 25.83 13.95
C GLY A 95 -20.76 26.60 12.88
N LEU A 96 -21.35 27.74 13.23
CA LEU A 96 -22.09 28.60 12.30
C LEU A 96 -21.20 29.15 11.16
N PHE A 97 -19.99 29.61 11.47
CA PHE A 97 -19.05 30.07 10.44
C PHE A 97 -18.56 28.93 9.54
N THR A 98 -18.42 27.70 10.08
CA THR A 98 -18.10 26.51 9.26
C THR A 98 -19.25 26.17 8.30
N LEU A 99 -20.51 26.29 8.74
CA LEU A 99 -21.68 26.18 7.86
C LEU A 99 -21.68 27.30 6.80
N GLY A 100 -21.30 28.53 7.19
CA GLY A 100 -21.11 29.64 6.26
C GLY A 100 -20.06 29.34 5.19
N ALA A 101 -18.94 28.70 5.56
CA ALA A 101 -17.90 28.32 4.61
C ALA A 101 -18.38 27.30 3.57
N ALA A 102 -19.33 26.43 3.94
CA ALA A 102 -20.00 25.54 3.00
C ALA A 102 -21.00 26.28 2.10
N ALA A 103 -21.67 27.31 2.61
CA ALA A 103 -22.66 28.11 1.87
C ALA A 103 -22.01 29.12 0.90
N VAL A 104 -20.79 29.56 1.19
CA VAL A 104 -20.03 30.53 0.39
C VAL A 104 -18.74 29.86 -0.10
N PRO A 105 -18.81 28.97 -1.11
CA PRO A 105 -17.63 28.30 -1.65
C PRO A 105 -16.73 29.27 -2.43
N LEU A 106 -15.48 28.87 -2.67
CA LEU A 106 -14.61 29.57 -3.60
C LEU A 106 -15.18 29.48 -5.04
N PRO A 107 -15.00 30.51 -5.90
CA PRO A 107 -15.51 30.48 -7.27
C PRO A 107 -14.81 29.41 -8.11
N ALA A 108 -13.48 29.39 -8.08
CA ALA A 108 -12.66 28.35 -8.70
C ALA A 108 -11.52 27.87 -7.79
N ARG A 109 -10.91 26.76 -8.20
CA ARG A 109 -9.77 26.14 -7.51
C ARG A 109 -8.53 27.03 -7.63
N GLY A 110 -7.83 27.23 -6.51
CA GLY A 110 -6.64 28.10 -6.46
C GLY A 110 -6.94 29.60 -6.38
N GLU A 111 -8.21 30.01 -6.41
CA GLU A 111 -8.60 31.41 -6.22
C GLU A 111 -8.74 31.76 -4.73
N PHE A 112 -8.50 33.04 -4.42
CA PHE A 112 -8.74 33.62 -3.12
C PHE A 112 -9.87 34.64 -3.22
N THR A 113 -10.86 34.57 -2.31
CA THR A 113 -11.90 35.61 -2.21
C THR A 113 -12.00 36.14 -0.79
N VAL A 114 -12.09 37.46 -0.67
CA VAL A 114 -12.24 38.16 0.61
C VAL A 114 -13.48 37.66 1.36
N GLY A 115 -14.58 37.41 0.64
CA GLY A 115 -15.83 36.90 1.23
C GLY A 115 -15.65 35.54 1.90
N HIS A 116 -14.99 34.58 1.25
CA HIS A 116 -14.72 33.27 1.83
C HIS A 116 -13.77 33.38 3.04
N THR A 117 -12.73 34.20 2.94
CA THR A 117 -11.78 34.42 4.05
C THR A 117 -12.43 35.08 5.27
N LEU A 118 -13.32 36.05 5.07
CA LEU A 118 -14.06 36.70 6.16
C LEU A 118 -14.99 35.75 6.90
N ILE A 119 -15.41 34.65 6.28
CA ILE A 119 -16.22 33.60 6.91
C ILE A 119 -15.33 32.55 7.60
N LEU A 120 -14.25 32.12 6.93
CA LEU A 120 -13.37 31.07 7.42
C LEU A 120 -12.50 31.53 8.60
N ALA A 121 -11.95 32.74 8.56
CA ALA A 121 -11.05 33.23 9.60
C ALA A 121 -11.71 33.29 11.00
N PRO A 122 -12.94 33.82 11.16
CA PRO A 122 -13.66 33.74 12.43
C PRO A 122 -13.90 32.31 12.92
N ALA A 123 -14.18 31.34 12.02
CA ALA A 123 -14.36 29.94 12.42
C ALA A 123 -13.11 29.39 13.13
N LEU A 124 -11.93 29.63 12.53
CA LEU A 124 -10.64 29.17 13.06
C LEU A 124 -10.26 29.89 14.35
N LEU A 125 -10.45 31.22 14.42
CA LEU A 125 -10.16 32.01 15.62
C LEU A 125 -11.05 31.64 16.81
N LEU A 126 -12.33 31.34 16.56
CA LEU A 126 -13.25 30.87 17.61
C LEU A 126 -12.89 29.45 18.06
N LEU A 127 -12.50 28.55 17.15
CA LEU A 127 -11.97 27.23 17.49
C LEU A 127 -10.64 27.27 18.25
N ALA A 128 -9.81 28.28 18.02
CA ALA A 128 -8.55 28.44 18.74
C ALA A 128 -8.77 29.03 20.15
N SER A 129 -9.76 29.92 20.32
CA SER A 129 -9.97 30.70 21.54
C SER A 129 -10.97 30.09 22.54
N TRP A 130 -11.86 29.19 22.11
CA TRP A 130 -12.85 28.59 23.00
C TRP A 130 -12.26 27.89 24.24
N PRO A 131 -11.06 27.26 24.26
CA PRO A 131 -10.56 26.57 25.45
C PRO A 131 -10.38 27.54 26.61
N TRP A 132 -9.77 28.70 26.35
CA TRP A 132 -9.59 29.75 27.36
C TRP A 132 -10.92 30.39 27.75
N LEU A 133 -11.78 30.70 26.77
CA LEU A 133 -13.11 31.27 27.03
C LEU A 133 -14.02 30.32 27.82
N GLY A 134 -13.81 29.00 27.69
CA GLY A 134 -14.54 27.94 28.38
C GLY A 134 -14.00 27.62 29.78
N ALA A 135 -12.73 27.91 30.07
CA ALA A 135 -12.08 27.57 31.33
C ALA A 135 -12.51 28.49 32.49
N HIS A 136 -12.70 27.91 33.68
CA HIS A 136 -12.96 28.62 34.93
C HIS A 136 -12.09 28.06 36.08
N SER A 137 -12.02 28.76 37.22
CA SER A 137 -11.15 28.40 38.35
C SER A 137 -11.34 26.98 38.88
N ARG A 138 -12.56 26.45 38.78
CA ARG A 138 -12.93 25.07 39.19
C ARG A 138 -12.77 24.02 38.08
N SER A 139 -12.34 24.39 36.87
CA SER A 139 -12.19 23.45 35.75
C SER A 139 -11.06 22.45 36.00
N ARG A 140 -11.21 21.23 35.48
CA ARG A 140 -10.26 20.12 35.68
C ARG A 140 -9.87 19.49 34.33
N GLY A 141 -8.77 18.75 34.28
CA GLY A 141 -8.26 18.15 33.04
C GLY A 141 -7.74 19.21 32.08
N LEU A 142 -8.02 19.05 30.77
CA LEU A 142 -7.55 19.97 29.72
C LEU A 142 -8.15 21.38 29.81
N MET A 143 -9.26 21.55 30.52
CA MET A 143 -9.89 22.86 30.77
C MET A 143 -9.31 23.57 32.00
N ARG A 144 -8.27 23.04 32.67
CA ARG A 144 -7.56 23.79 33.72
C ARG A 144 -7.05 25.12 33.15
N PRO A 145 -7.21 26.27 33.83
CA PRO A 145 -6.85 27.57 33.27
C PRO A 145 -5.44 27.66 32.67
N ALA A 146 -4.44 27.07 33.33
CA ALA A 146 -3.06 27.04 32.82
C ALA A 146 -2.92 26.23 31.52
N ILE A 147 -3.59 25.09 31.40
CA ILE A 147 -3.57 24.24 30.20
C ILE A 147 -4.37 24.88 29.08
N ALA A 148 -5.59 25.35 29.39
CA ALA A 148 -6.46 26.01 28.43
C ALA A 148 -5.83 27.28 27.84
N LYS A 149 -5.13 28.08 28.66
CA LYS A 149 -4.41 29.27 28.19
C LYS A 149 -3.27 28.88 27.24
N ARG A 150 -2.41 27.93 27.62
CA ARG A 150 -1.30 27.46 26.77
C ARG A 150 -1.79 26.87 25.45
N ALA A 151 -2.81 26.01 25.51
CA ALA A 151 -3.42 25.42 24.32
C ALA A 151 -4.01 26.50 23.41
N THR A 152 -4.76 27.46 23.97
CA THR A 152 -5.29 28.59 23.21
C THR A 152 -4.17 29.40 22.56
N SER A 153 -3.07 29.67 23.26
CA SER A 153 -1.91 30.37 22.69
C SER A 153 -1.30 29.59 21.51
N ILE A 154 -1.09 28.28 21.65
CA ILE A 154 -0.54 27.44 20.58
C ILE A 154 -1.48 27.38 19.38
N LEU A 155 -2.77 27.15 19.61
CA LEU A 155 -3.78 27.08 18.54
C LEU A 155 -3.93 28.43 17.84
N LEU A 156 -3.93 29.55 18.57
CA LEU A 156 -3.97 30.89 17.98
C LEU A 156 -2.72 31.18 17.17
N LEU A 157 -1.53 30.83 17.67
CA LEU A 157 -0.29 30.96 16.90
C LEU A 157 -0.35 30.14 15.60
N GLY A 158 -0.89 28.93 15.65
CA GLY A 158 -1.16 28.11 14.47
C GLY A 158 -2.06 28.82 13.47
N VAL A 159 -3.22 29.33 13.89
CA VAL A 159 -4.16 30.06 13.01
C VAL A 159 -3.53 31.34 12.45
N LEU A 160 -2.85 32.13 13.29
CA LEU A 160 -2.22 33.39 12.90
C LEU A 160 -1.00 33.20 11.98
N SER A 161 -0.44 31.99 11.92
CA SER A 161 0.64 31.65 10.99
C SER A 161 0.15 31.28 9.58
N LEU A 162 -1.14 31.00 9.38
CA LEU A 162 -1.69 30.64 8.05
C LEU A 162 -1.46 31.71 6.97
N PRO A 163 -1.63 33.03 7.23
CA PRO A 163 -1.32 34.04 6.23
C PRO A 163 0.15 34.09 5.84
N MET A 164 1.06 33.66 6.71
CA MET A 164 2.51 33.67 6.46
C MET A 164 2.94 32.60 5.46
N THR A 165 2.12 31.56 5.25
CA THR A 165 2.39 30.51 4.26
C THR A 165 1.65 30.72 2.94
N LEU A 166 0.97 31.86 2.76
CA LEU A 166 0.38 32.21 1.47
C LEU A 166 1.48 32.35 0.41
N GLY A 167 1.32 31.64 -0.71
CA GLY A 167 2.29 31.65 -1.82
C GLY A 167 3.58 30.85 -1.57
N SER A 168 3.77 30.23 -0.40
CA SER A 168 5.01 29.48 -0.07
C SER A 168 5.06 28.06 -0.63
N GLY A 169 4.01 27.62 -1.34
CA GLY A 169 3.89 26.25 -1.88
C GLY A 169 3.60 25.17 -0.84
N ILE A 170 3.52 25.50 0.45
CA ILE A 170 3.19 24.56 1.54
C ILE A 170 1.89 24.92 2.30
N PHE A 171 1.12 25.89 1.78
CA PHE A 171 -0.10 26.38 2.43
C PHE A 171 -1.08 25.25 2.76
N GLY A 172 -1.35 24.37 1.80
CA GLY A 172 -2.28 23.25 1.94
C GLY A 172 -1.90 22.26 3.05
N LEU A 173 -0.61 21.96 3.20
CA LEU A 173 -0.12 21.11 4.28
C LEU A 173 -0.27 21.82 5.64
N HIS A 174 0.15 23.09 5.71
CA HIS A 174 0.10 23.87 6.94
C HIS A 174 -1.33 24.07 7.46
N GLU A 175 -2.27 24.38 6.55
CA GLU A 175 -3.69 24.48 6.87
C GLU A 175 -4.23 23.18 7.47
N ARG A 176 -3.93 22.03 6.86
CA ARG A 176 -4.36 20.72 7.37
C ARG A 176 -3.82 20.44 8.77
N ILE A 177 -2.57 20.78 9.04
CA ILE A 177 -1.97 20.60 10.37
C ILE A 177 -2.69 21.47 11.41
N VAL A 178 -2.90 22.75 11.10
CA VAL A 178 -3.57 23.70 12.00
C VAL A 178 -5.04 23.29 12.23
N VAL A 179 -5.79 23.01 11.17
CA VAL A 179 -7.20 22.60 11.23
C VAL A 179 -7.36 21.27 11.96
N SER A 180 -6.47 20.29 11.71
CA SER A 180 -6.43 19.03 12.46
C SER A 180 -6.19 19.27 13.94
N ALA A 181 -5.24 20.14 14.30
CA ALA A 181 -4.96 20.47 15.70
C ALA A 181 -6.18 21.11 16.40
N LEU A 182 -6.91 22.00 15.71
CA LEU A 182 -8.13 22.63 16.23
C LEU A 182 -9.24 21.61 16.53
N VAL A 183 -9.56 20.73 15.56
CA VAL A 183 -10.62 19.73 15.72
C VAL A 183 -10.23 18.63 16.71
N LEU A 184 -8.95 18.20 16.71
CA LEU A 184 -8.44 17.21 17.65
C LEU A 184 -8.43 17.74 19.08
N TRP A 185 -8.13 19.02 19.31
CA TRP A 185 -8.19 19.60 20.65
C TRP A 185 -9.61 19.55 21.25
N LEU A 186 -10.63 19.79 20.42
CA LEU A 186 -12.03 19.65 20.80
C LEU A 186 -12.36 18.19 21.18
N PHE A 187 -11.97 17.23 20.35
CA PHE A 187 -12.15 15.81 20.60
C PHE A 187 -11.42 15.33 21.86
N LEU A 188 -10.17 15.73 22.06
CA LEU A 188 -9.39 15.42 23.26
C LEU A 188 -10.05 15.97 24.52
N THR A 189 -10.59 17.19 24.45
CA THR A 189 -11.30 17.78 25.59
C THR A 189 -12.58 17.00 25.92
N ALA A 190 -13.37 16.63 24.91
CA ALA A 190 -14.56 15.80 25.11
C ALA A 190 -14.22 14.41 25.64
N THR A 191 -13.13 13.80 25.15
CA THR A 191 -12.59 12.52 25.64
C THR A 191 -12.19 12.61 27.10
N VAL A 192 -11.41 13.63 27.49
CA VAL A 192 -11.02 13.83 28.89
C VAL A 192 -12.24 14.11 29.76
N ALA A 193 -13.22 14.88 29.29
CA ALA A 193 -14.47 15.12 30.01
C ALA A 193 -15.25 13.81 30.23
N TRP A 194 -15.29 12.92 29.24
CA TRP A 194 -15.95 11.62 29.31
C TRP A 194 -15.21 10.60 30.17
N VAL A 195 -13.88 10.54 30.07
CA VAL A 195 -13.03 9.72 30.94
C VAL A 195 -13.24 10.11 32.40
N ARG A 196 -13.25 11.42 32.69
CA ARG A 196 -13.48 11.96 34.04
C ARG A 196 -14.92 11.81 34.52
N ALA A 197 -15.88 11.61 33.62
CA ALA A 197 -17.23 11.21 33.97
C ALA A 197 -17.34 9.72 34.33
N GLY A 198 -16.22 8.98 34.36
CA GLY A 198 -16.16 7.59 34.79
C GLY A 198 -16.46 6.58 33.67
N TRP A 199 -16.28 6.98 32.40
CA TRP A 199 -16.66 6.18 31.24
C TRP A 199 -18.09 5.69 31.40
N PRO A 200 -19.08 6.61 31.42
CA PRO A 200 -20.44 6.18 31.31
C PRO A 200 -20.50 5.60 29.88
N ILE A 201 -20.35 4.29 29.73
CA ILE A 201 -20.65 3.52 28.53
C ILE A 201 -21.70 2.55 29.01
N GLY A 202 -22.95 2.82 28.66
CA GLY A 202 -24.12 2.01 28.98
C GLY A 202 -24.08 1.29 30.33
N SER A 203 -24.71 0.12 30.32
CA SER A 203 -24.56 -0.93 31.32
C SER A 203 -23.17 -1.61 31.18
N PRO A 204 -22.75 -2.44 32.13
CA PRO A 204 -21.51 -3.24 32.02
C PRO A 204 -21.35 -3.96 30.67
N ARG A 205 -22.47 -4.37 30.04
CA ARG A 205 -22.52 -5.01 28.72
C ARG A 205 -21.89 -4.17 27.60
N SER A 206 -22.11 -2.86 27.58
CA SER A 206 -21.56 -1.99 26.54
C SER A 206 -20.04 -1.81 26.65
N LYS A 207 -19.48 -1.91 27.87
CA LYS A 207 -18.02 -1.92 28.07
C LYS A 207 -17.40 -3.20 27.52
N HIS A 208 -18.05 -4.35 27.76
CA HIS A 208 -17.60 -5.62 27.19
C HIS A 208 -17.59 -5.58 25.66
N ILE A 209 -18.68 -5.12 25.04
CA ILE A 209 -18.78 -5.05 23.57
C ILE A 209 -17.67 -4.15 22.99
N LEU A 210 -17.50 -2.93 23.50
CA LEU A 210 -16.52 -2.00 22.95
C LEU A 210 -15.08 -2.51 23.14
N SER A 211 -14.77 -3.07 24.31
CA SER A 211 -13.47 -3.68 24.56
C SER A 211 -13.24 -4.90 23.66
N THR A 212 -14.23 -5.76 23.47
CA THR A 212 -14.13 -6.91 22.56
C THR A 212 -13.89 -6.47 21.12
N ILE A 213 -14.58 -5.43 20.64
CA ILE A 213 -14.33 -4.87 19.30
C ILE A 213 -12.90 -4.33 19.18
N ALA A 214 -12.45 -3.54 20.16
CA ALA A 214 -11.09 -3.00 20.14
C ALA A 214 -10.03 -4.11 20.16
N PHE A 215 -10.24 -5.16 20.95
CA PHE A 215 -9.36 -6.31 20.97
C PHE A 215 -9.43 -7.14 19.69
N ALA A 216 -10.59 -7.26 19.05
CA ALA A 216 -10.71 -7.93 17.75
C ALA A 216 -9.91 -7.21 16.67
N VAL A 217 -9.95 -5.88 16.62
CA VAL A 217 -9.14 -5.10 15.68
C VAL A 217 -7.64 -5.32 15.94
N LEU A 218 -7.19 -5.23 17.19
CA LEU A 218 -5.79 -5.46 17.54
C LEU A 218 -5.35 -6.90 17.23
N ALA A 219 -6.21 -7.88 17.52
CA ALA A 219 -5.95 -9.28 17.23
C ALA A 219 -5.88 -9.58 15.72
N LEU A 220 -6.66 -8.87 14.90
CA LEU A 220 -6.58 -8.95 13.44
C LEU A 220 -5.19 -8.53 12.96
N PHE A 221 -4.69 -7.38 13.39
CA PHE A 221 -3.32 -6.94 13.07
C PHE A 221 -2.27 -7.90 13.60
N GLY A 222 -2.47 -8.44 14.80
CA GLY A 222 -1.62 -9.48 15.38
C GLY A 222 -1.53 -10.73 14.52
N GLY A 223 -2.66 -11.21 14.02
CA GLY A 223 -2.75 -12.36 13.11
C GLY A 223 -2.04 -12.11 11.78
N LEU A 224 -2.29 -10.96 11.15
CA LEU A 224 -1.62 -10.55 9.89
C LEU A 224 -0.11 -10.45 10.07
N THR A 225 0.34 -9.90 11.20
CA THR A 225 1.77 -9.76 11.49
C THR A 225 2.42 -11.14 11.66
N ALA A 226 1.75 -12.07 12.35
CA ALA A 226 2.28 -13.42 12.54
C ALA A 226 2.40 -14.19 11.22
N THR A 227 1.49 -14.01 10.28
CA THR A 227 1.58 -14.65 8.95
C THR A 227 2.70 -14.07 8.08
N ASN A 228 3.10 -12.82 8.31
CA ASN A 228 4.26 -12.22 7.64
C ASN A 228 5.59 -12.61 8.28
N LEU A 229 5.63 -12.74 9.61
CA LEU A 229 6.83 -13.19 10.32
C LEU A 229 7.11 -14.68 10.13
N ALA A 230 6.06 -15.48 9.89
CA ALA A 230 6.15 -16.90 9.61
C ALA A 230 5.30 -17.25 8.38
N PRO A 231 5.80 -17.03 7.15
CA PRO A 231 5.09 -17.34 5.91
C PRO A 231 5.01 -18.85 5.65
N VAL A 232 3.90 -19.31 5.06
CA VAL A 232 3.63 -20.74 4.82
C VAL A 232 4.21 -21.15 3.48
N THR A 233 5.02 -22.20 3.42
CA THR A 233 5.51 -22.72 2.16
C THR A 233 4.51 -23.71 1.58
N ALA A 234 3.86 -23.34 0.48
CA ALA A 234 3.10 -24.22 -0.39
C ALA A 234 4.07 -24.93 -1.34
N GLN A 235 4.01 -26.26 -1.41
CA GLN A 235 4.91 -27.06 -2.24
C GLN A 235 4.11 -27.95 -3.17
N THR A 236 4.50 -27.95 -4.44
CA THR A 236 4.09 -28.90 -5.49
C THR A 236 5.33 -29.68 -5.92
N ASP A 237 5.16 -30.61 -6.86
CA ASP A 237 6.27 -31.41 -7.37
C ASP A 237 7.42 -30.58 -7.93
N TYR A 238 7.11 -29.50 -8.67
CA TYR A 238 8.12 -28.68 -9.37
C TYR A 238 8.22 -27.22 -8.89
N TYR A 239 7.20 -26.72 -8.19
CA TYR A 239 7.16 -25.34 -7.71
C TYR A 239 6.98 -25.28 -6.20
N GLN A 240 7.53 -24.24 -5.59
CA GLN A 240 7.20 -23.87 -4.22
C GLN A 240 6.84 -22.39 -4.16
N ALA A 241 5.95 -22.00 -3.26
CA ALA A 241 5.61 -20.61 -3.04
C ALA A 241 5.50 -20.33 -1.55
N THR A 242 6.11 -19.25 -1.08
CA THR A 242 5.86 -18.76 0.27
C THR A 242 4.66 -17.84 0.26
N VAL A 243 3.67 -18.17 1.09
CA VAL A 243 2.35 -17.53 1.15
C VAL A 243 2.18 -16.83 2.50
N SER A 244 1.82 -15.56 2.46
CA SER A 244 1.51 -14.73 3.62
C SER A 244 0.27 -13.87 3.39
N LEU A 245 -0.22 -13.21 4.44
CA LEU A 245 -1.32 -12.26 4.33
C LEU A 245 -0.78 -10.83 4.34
N SER A 246 -1.13 -10.04 3.33
CA SER A 246 -0.75 -8.63 3.27
C SER A 246 -1.52 -7.82 4.31
N ALA A 247 -0.81 -6.91 4.97
CA ALA A 247 -1.38 -5.91 5.85
C ALA A 247 -1.65 -4.57 5.14
N ASP A 248 -1.28 -4.45 3.86
CA ASP A 248 -1.54 -3.25 3.06
C ASP A 248 -3.02 -3.18 2.69
N PRO A 249 -3.73 -2.08 3.05
CA PRO A 249 -5.11 -1.89 2.64
C PRO A 249 -5.33 -1.88 1.12
N ARG A 250 -4.29 -1.63 0.33
CA ARG A 250 -4.35 -1.64 -1.13
C ARG A 250 -4.47 -3.03 -1.72
N ASP A 251 -4.00 -4.04 -1.00
CA ASP A 251 -4.06 -5.45 -1.42
C ASP A 251 -5.34 -6.15 -0.94
N LEU A 252 -6.32 -5.40 -0.42
CA LEU A 252 -7.57 -5.97 0.05
C LEU A 252 -8.26 -6.72 -1.09
N SER A 253 -8.60 -7.98 -0.82
CA SER A 253 -9.25 -8.88 -1.76
C SER A 253 -8.44 -9.15 -3.04
N SER A 254 -7.12 -8.96 -3.00
CA SER A 254 -6.24 -9.34 -4.11
C SER A 254 -5.25 -10.44 -3.71
N ILE A 255 -4.92 -11.28 -4.70
CA ILE A 255 -3.77 -12.17 -4.62
C ILE A 255 -2.66 -11.56 -5.47
N THR A 256 -1.55 -11.24 -4.83
CA THR A 256 -0.35 -10.66 -5.46
C THR A 256 0.72 -11.73 -5.54
N VAL A 257 1.20 -12.00 -6.75
CA VAL A 257 2.30 -12.93 -7.01
C VAL A 257 3.45 -12.09 -7.59
N PRO A 258 4.37 -11.62 -6.75
CA PRO A 258 5.49 -10.82 -7.21
C PRO A 258 6.48 -11.70 -7.98
N THR A 259 6.95 -11.22 -9.12
CA THR A 259 7.98 -11.91 -9.91
C THR A 259 9.07 -10.94 -10.33
N ILE A 260 10.23 -11.47 -10.72
CA ILE A 260 11.36 -10.67 -11.24
C ILE A 260 11.01 -9.89 -12.52
N PHE A 261 9.98 -10.32 -13.25
CA PHE A 261 9.56 -9.71 -14.51
C PHE A 261 8.36 -8.78 -14.35
N GLY A 262 7.86 -8.59 -13.14
CA GLY A 262 6.64 -7.83 -12.83
C GLY A 262 5.64 -8.66 -12.02
N ASP A 263 4.63 -7.99 -11.48
CA ASP A 263 3.69 -8.61 -10.56
C ASP A 263 2.47 -9.15 -11.31
N LEU A 264 1.98 -10.30 -10.88
CA LEU A 264 0.67 -10.82 -11.26
C LEU A 264 -0.33 -10.47 -10.16
N LEU A 265 -1.34 -9.68 -10.51
CA LEU A 265 -2.37 -9.20 -9.60
C LEU A 265 -3.70 -9.84 -9.97
N MET A 266 -4.30 -10.56 -9.02
CA MET A 266 -5.64 -11.15 -9.16
C MET A 266 -6.59 -10.49 -8.17
N GLY A 267 -7.46 -9.59 -8.65
CA GLY A 267 -8.44 -8.88 -7.82
C GLY A 267 -9.78 -9.60 -7.76
N PHE A 268 -10.32 -9.77 -6.55
CA PHE A 268 -11.60 -10.43 -6.28
C PHE A 268 -12.63 -9.44 -5.70
N PRO A 269 -13.92 -9.55 -6.08
CA PRO A 269 -14.97 -8.75 -5.45
C PRO A 269 -15.26 -9.29 -4.04
N GLY A 270 -14.98 -8.47 -3.02
CA GLY A 270 -15.18 -8.82 -1.62
C GLY A 270 -14.38 -7.93 -0.68
N VAL A 271 -14.34 -8.31 0.59
CA VAL A 271 -13.49 -7.67 1.61
C VAL A 271 -12.78 -8.79 2.36
N ALA A 272 -11.55 -9.07 2.00
CA ALA A 272 -10.68 -10.02 2.70
C ALA A 272 -9.25 -9.47 2.78
N PRO A 273 -8.43 -9.94 3.73
CA PRO A 273 -6.99 -9.66 3.71
C PRO A 273 -6.37 -10.12 2.39
N GLY A 274 -5.45 -9.32 1.85
CA GLY A 274 -4.68 -9.67 0.64
C GLY A 274 -3.82 -10.90 0.87
N ILE A 275 -3.60 -11.67 -0.18
CA ILE A 275 -2.70 -12.83 -0.15
C ILE A 275 -1.47 -12.49 -0.99
N GLU A 276 -0.29 -12.61 -0.41
CA GLU A 276 0.97 -12.52 -1.14
C GLU A 276 1.54 -13.93 -1.30
N ALA A 277 1.86 -14.32 -2.53
CA ALA A 277 2.43 -15.63 -2.83
C ALA A 277 3.68 -15.45 -3.70
N THR A 278 4.86 -15.53 -3.09
CA THR A 278 6.14 -15.37 -3.79
C THR A 278 6.60 -16.73 -4.34
N PRO A 279 6.61 -16.93 -5.67
CA PRO A 279 6.97 -18.20 -6.27
C PRO A 279 8.48 -18.43 -6.27
N GLN A 280 8.89 -19.68 -6.16
CA GLN A 280 10.26 -20.14 -6.27
C GLN A 280 10.27 -21.46 -7.06
N ILE A 281 11.29 -21.63 -7.89
CA ILE A 281 11.47 -22.83 -8.70
C ILE A 281 12.22 -23.88 -7.88
N ARG A 282 11.75 -25.12 -7.90
CA ARG A 282 12.49 -26.20 -7.23
C ARG A 282 13.53 -26.83 -8.17
N PRO A 283 14.66 -27.32 -7.64
CA PRO A 283 15.72 -27.94 -8.45
C PRO A 283 15.22 -29.08 -9.35
N GLU A 284 14.18 -29.80 -8.92
CA GLU A 284 13.65 -30.98 -9.59
C GLU A 284 13.07 -30.68 -10.99
N ILE A 285 12.70 -29.42 -11.29
CA ILE A 285 12.22 -29.03 -12.63
C ILE A 285 13.27 -29.29 -13.71
N THR A 286 14.55 -29.15 -13.37
CA THR A 286 15.66 -29.35 -14.31
C THR A 286 15.77 -30.82 -14.75
N ASN A 287 15.45 -31.77 -13.86
CA ASN A 287 15.42 -33.18 -14.19
C ASN A 287 14.22 -33.56 -15.06
N ALA A 288 13.08 -32.89 -14.85
CA ALA A 288 11.88 -33.09 -15.66
C ALA A 288 12.03 -32.54 -17.09
N LEU A 289 12.71 -31.39 -17.26
CA LEU A 289 12.95 -30.78 -18.57
C LEU A 289 13.88 -31.59 -19.49
N VAL A 290 14.66 -32.52 -18.94
CA VAL A 290 15.61 -33.35 -19.68
C VAL A 290 14.95 -34.61 -20.26
N GLN A 291 13.76 -34.97 -19.80
CA GLN A 291 13.09 -36.17 -20.29
C GLN A 291 12.49 -35.93 -21.69
N PRO A 292 12.76 -36.80 -22.68
CA PRO A 292 12.20 -36.67 -24.02
C PRO A 292 10.67 -36.70 -23.97
N GLY A 293 10.01 -35.68 -24.55
CA GLY A 293 8.55 -35.62 -24.68
C GLY A 293 7.81 -34.90 -23.54
N VAL A 294 8.51 -34.28 -22.58
CA VAL A 294 7.87 -33.45 -21.54
C VAL A 294 7.38 -32.15 -22.17
N SER A 295 6.06 -31.97 -22.19
CA SER A 295 5.41 -30.76 -22.67
C SER A 295 5.18 -29.77 -21.52
N ALA A 296 4.99 -28.48 -21.82
CA ALA A 296 4.67 -27.48 -20.80
C ALA A 296 3.43 -27.84 -19.96
N ARG A 297 2.51 -28.68 -20.50
CA ARG A 297 1.34 -29.19 -19.78
C ARG A 297 1.67 -30.26 -18.75
N SER A 298 2.70 -31.08 -18.94
CA SER A 298 3.13 -32.10 -17.96
C SER A 298 3.90 -31.51 -16.77
N LEU A 299 4.30 -30.24 -16.84
CA LEU A 299 4.92 -29.50 -15.75
C LEU A 299 3.92 -28.67 -14.95
N GLN A 300 2.65 -28.58 -15.38
CA GLN A 300 1.61 -27.88 -14.63
C GLN A 300 1.13 -28.75 -13.48
N PRO A 301 0.97 -28.19 -12.26
CA PRO A 301 0.38 -28.92 -11.14
C PRO A 301 -1.00 -29.46 -11.51
N SER A 302 -1.30 -30.68 -11.08
CA SER A 302 -2.64 -31.26 -11.31
C SER A 302 -3.69 -30.50 -10.49
N THR A 303 -4.95 -30.52 -10.93
CA THR A 303 -6.05 -29.85 -10.19
C THR A 303 -6.25 -30.43 -8.78
N GLU A 304 -5.98 -31.72 -8.60
CA GLU A 304 -6.07 -32.40 -7.30
C GLU A 304 -4.93 -32.00 -6.37
N GLU A 305 -3.70 -31.99 -6.88
CA GLU A 305 -2.52 -31.52 -6.14
C GLU A 305 -2.67 -30.06 -5.71
N LEU A 306 -3.13 -29.19 -6.63
CA LEU A 306 -3.37 -27.78 -6.32
C LEU A 306 -4.44 -27.61 -5.22
N ALA A 307 -5.52 -28.40 -5.27
CA ALA A 307 -6.57 -28.35 -4.25
C ALA A 307 -6.07 -28.79 -2.87
N GLU A 308 -5.25 -29.84 -2.81
CA GLU A 308 -4.65 -30.32 -1.56
C GLU A 308 -3.67 -29.29 -0.97
N VAL A 309 -2.78 -28.75 -1.81
CA VAL A 309 -1.78 -27.76 -1.40
C VAL A 309 -2.45 -26.47 -0.94
N VAL A 310 -3.46 -25.98 -1.65
CA VAL A 310 -4.23 -24.79 -1.24
C VAL A 310 -4.93 -25.02 0.09
N ARG A 311 -5.56 -26.18 0.29
CA ARG A 311 -6.22 -26.52 1.55
C ARG A 311 -5.24 -26.61 2.71
N ALA A 312 -4.12 -27.29 2.53
CA ALA A 312 -3.08 -27.42 3.55
C ALA A 312 -2.49 -26.04 3.92
N THR A 313 -2.20 -25.22 2.91
CA THR A 313 -1.68 -23.86 3.07
C THR A 313 -2.66 -22.98 3.83
N ALA A 314 -3.95 -23.02 3.47
CA ALA A 314 -5.00 -22.24 4.13
C ALA A 314 -5.15 -22.62 5.62
N ILE A 315 -5.07 -23.91 5.97
CA ILE A 315 -5.13 -24.37 7.36
C ILE A 315 -3.91 -23.85 8.14
N GLN A 316 -2.70 -24.01 7.60
CA GLN A 316 -1.48 -23.55 8.27
C GLN A 316 -1.46 -22.02 8.46
N LEU A 317 -1.92 -21.28 7.44
CA LEU A 317 -2.03 -19.83 7.51
C LEU A 317 -3.04 -19.40 8.58
N GLY A 318 -4.20 -20.08 8.64
CA GLY A 318 -5.20 -19.86 9.68
C GLY A 318 -4.71 -20.16 11.10
N VAL A 319 -3.90 -21.22 11.28
CA VAL A 319 -3.27 -21.53 12.57
C VAL A 319 -2.30 -20.44 13.00
N ARG A 320 -1.42 -19.97 12.10
CA ARG A 320 -0.45 -18.91 12.41
C ARG A 320 -1.14 -17.58 12.70
N PHE A 321 -2.20 -17.26 11.97
CA PHE A 321 -3.05 -16.11 12.25
C PHE A 321 -3.67 -16.20 13.65
N LEU A 322 -4.24 -17.35 14.03
CA LEU A 322 -4.83 -17.56 15.36
C LEU A 322 -3.78 -17.42 16.46
N ILE A 323 -2.58 -17.99 16.27
CA ILE A 323 -1.47 -17.85 17.22
C ILE A 323 -1.10 -16.37 17.37
N GLY A 324 -0.95 -15.62 16.27
CA GLY A 324 -0.67 -14.19 16.30
C GLY A 324 -1.73 -13.37 17.05
N ALA A 325 -3.00 -13.68 16.81
CA ALA A 325 -4.13 -13.08 17.51
C ALA A 325 -4.10 -13.34 19.02
N LEU A 326 -3.80 -14.58 19.43
CA LEU A 326 -3.69 -14.97 20.84
C LEU A 326 -2.46 -14.37 21.55
N VAL A 327 -1.31 -14.33 20.87
CA VAL A 327 -0.09 -13.69 21.39
C VAL A 327 -0.34 -12.19 21.61
N THR A 328 -1.02 -11.54 20.67
CA THR A 328 -1.39 -10.12 20.81
C THR A 328 -2.32 -9.90 22.01
N ALA A 329 -3.32 -10.77 22.20
CA ALA A 329 -4.19 -10.73 23.38
C ALA A 329 -3.39 -10.88 24.69
N ALA A 330 -2.44 -11.81 24.74
CA ALA A 330 -1.58 -12.02 25.91
C ALA A 330 -0.69 -10.80 26.20
N LEU A 331 -0.05 -10.23 25.17
CA LEU A 331 0.78 -9.03 25.30
C LEU A 331 -0.01 -7.83 25.81
N LEU A 332 -1.25 -7.64 25.36
CA LEU A 332 -2.12 -6.57 25.84
C LEU A 332 -2.51 -6.75 27.32
N LEU A 333 -2.74 -7.98 27.76
CA LEU A 333 -3.00 -8.27 29.17
C LEU A 333 -1.76 -8.01 30.04
N VAL A 334 -0.58 -8.41 29.57
CA VAL A 334 0.71 -8.13 30.25
C VAL A 334 0.95 -6.63 30.33
N ALA A 335 0.79 -5.90 29.22
CA ALA A 335 0.91 -4.43 29.20
C ALA A 335 -0.09 -3.76 30.15
N TYR A 336 -1.32 -4.27 30.22
CA TYR A 336 -2.32 -3.79 31.19
C TYR A 336 -1.84 -3.98 32.63
N VAL A 337 -1.29 -5.16 32.98
CA VAL A 337 -0.75 -5.43 34.33
C VAL A 337 0.40 -4.49 34.65
N LEU A 338 1.33 -4.29 33.71
CA LEU A 338 2.49 -3.42 33.88
C LEU A 338 2.10 -1.96 34.09
N VAL A 339 1.16 -1.43 33.29
CA VAL A 339 0.74 -0.02 33.37
C VAL A 339 -0.16 0.26 34.56
N ARG A 340 -1.05 -0.66 34.90
CA ARG A 340 -2.06 -0.45 35.97
C ARG A 340 -1.60 -0.98 37.32
N HIS A 341 -0.50 -1.72 37.39
CA HIS A 341 0.00 -2.43 38.58
C HIS A 341 -1.11 -3.19 39.32
N ARG A 342 -2.05 -3.78 38.57
CA ARG A 342 -3.23 -4.47 39.11
C ARG A 342 -3.57 -5.69 38.26
N LYS A 343 -4.07 -6.75 38.90
CA LYS A 343 -4.53 -7.95 38.20
C LYS A 343 -5.68 -7.60 37.23
N PRO A 344 -5.67 -8.14 36.00
CA PRO A 344 -6.76 -7.94 35.06
C PRO A 344 -8.04 -8.54 35.61
N ARG A 345 -9.14 -7.82 35.44
CA ARG A 345 -10.46 -8.33 35.82
C ARG A 345 -10.84 -9.52 34.92
N PRO A 346 -11.58 -10.53 35.42
CA PRO A 346 -11.90 -11.73 34.66
C PRO A 346 -12.61 -11.44 33.33
N TRP A 347 -13.41 -10.37 33.27
CA TRP A 347 -14.07 -9.98 32.03
C TRP A 347 -13.11 -9.49 30.93
N LEU A 348 -11.94 -8.94 31.29
CA LEU A 348 -10.95 -8.51 30.30
C LEU A 348 -10.39 -9.72 29.56
N PHE A 349 -10.12 -10.82 30.27
CA PHE A 349 -9.74 -12.09 29.65
C PHE A 349 -10.81 -12.58 28.68
N VAL A 350 -12.08 -12.55 29.08
CA VAL A 350 -13.19 -12.94 28.21
C VAL A 350 -13.24 -12.05 26.96
N SER A 351 -13.11 -10.73 27.12
CA SER A 351 -13.12 -9.78 26.00
C SER A 351 -11.91 -9.94 25.06
N THR A 352 -10.71 -10.19 25.58
CA THR A 352 -9.51 -10.40 24.75
C THR A 352 -9.57 -11.71 23.98
N THR A 353 -10.00 -12.80 24.63
CA THR A 353 -10.14 -14.11 23.98
C THR A 353 -11.27 -14.10 22.97
N ALA A 354 -12.43 -13.53 23.32
CA ALA A 354 -13.53 -13.36 22.36
C ALA A 354 -13.11 -12.48 21.18
N GLY A 355 -12.34 -11.41 21.43
CA GLY A 355 -11.80 -10.55 20.38
C GLY A 355 -10.90 -11.31 19.41
N ALA A 356 -9.97 -12.13 19.92
CA ALA A 356 -9.10 -12.97 19.10
C ALA A 356 -9.89 -13.98 18.26
N LEU A 357 -10.87 -14.67 18.86
CA LEU A 357 -11.71 -15.63 18.15
C LEU A 357 -12.58 -14.96 17.08
N ILE A 358 -13.14 -13.77 17.36
CA ILE A 358 -13.92 -12.99 16.39
C ILE A 358 -13.02 -12.55 15.25
N ALA A 359 -11.81 -12.06 15.52
CA ALA A 359 -10.86 -11.65 14.48
C ALA A 359 -10.53 -12.81 13.54
N THR A 360 -10.21 -13.99 14.10
CA THR A 360 -9.95 -15.20 13.31
C THR A 360 -11.18 -15.64 12.52
N LEU A 361 -12.37 -15.65 13.15
CA LEU A 361 -13.61 -16.05 12.46
C LEU A 361 -13.95 -15.10 11.31
N VAL A 362 -13.85 -13.78 11.55
CA VAL A 362 -14.10 -12.77 10.52
C VAL A 362 -13.10 -12.90 9.38
N ALA A 363 -11.81 -13.04 9.67
CA ALA A 363 -10.79 -13.26 8.65
C ALA A 363 -11.08 -14.54 7.83
N SER A 364 -11.33 -15.67 8.49
CA SER A 364 -11.62 -16.94 7.81
C SER A 364 -12.88 -16.89 6.95
N LEU A 365 -13.98 -16.34 7.46
CA LEU A 365 -15.23 -16.19 6.70
C LEU A 365 -15.05 -15.22 5.53
N SER A 366 -14.31 -14.13 5.74
CA SER A 366 -14.04 -13.14 4.70
C SER A 366 -13.23 -13.72 3.55
N MET A 367 -12.20 -14.52 3.85
CA MET A 367 -11.38 -15.21 2.86
C MET A 367 -12.18 -16.27 2.11
N ALA A 368 -12.95 -17.10 2.82
CA ALA A 368 -13.80 -18.12 2.21
C ALA A 368 -14.90 -17.55 1.30
N ALA A 369 -15.40 -16.35 1.63
CA ALA A 369 -16.40 -15.65 0.82
C ALA A 369 -15.81 -14.94 -0.41
N THR A 370 -14.56 -14.48 -0.31
CA THR A 370 -13.89 -13.64 -1.33
C THR A 370 -13.13 -14.49 -2.35
N TYR A 371 -12.30 -15.42 -1.91
CA TYR A 371 -11.44 -16.24 -2.76
C TYR A 371 -12.16 -17.50 -3.22
N ARG A 372 -13.10 -17.35 -4.17
CA ARG A 372 -13.82 -18.46 -4.81
C ARG A 372 -13.58 -18.44 -6.31
N VAL A 373 -13.36 -19.63 -6.89
CA VAL A 373 -13.13 -19.81 -8.33
C VAL A 373 -14.29 -19.28 -9.17
N ASP A 374 -15.52 -19.35 -8.65
CA ASP A 374 -16.75 -18.94 -9.34
C ASP A 374 -16.91 -17.40 -9.49
N ARG A 375 -16.10 -16.62 -8.76
CA ARG A 375 -16.11 -15.15 -8.82
C ARG A 375 -15.04 -14.68 -9.78
N GLN A 376 -15.40 -14.55 -11.06
CA GLN A 376 -14.55 -14.08 -12.16
C GLN A 376 -13.53 -13.01 -11.70
N PRO A 377 -12.26 -13.39 -11.47
CA PRO A 377 -11.27 -12.46 -10.95
C PRO A 377 -10.80 -11.52 -12.06
N THR A 378 -10.45 -10.31 -11.66
CA THR A 378 -9.75 -9.36 -12.53
C THR A 378 -8.27 -9.71 -12.55
N PHE A 379 -7.69 -9.86 -13.74
CA PHE A 379 -6.28 -10.14 -13.93
C PHE A 379 -5.58 -8.89 -14.42
N ALA A 380 -4.54 -8.47 -13.71
CA ALA A 380 -3.65 -7.42 -14.13
C ALA A 380 -2.20 -7.90 -14.02
N THR A 381 -1.37 -7.45 -14.94
CA THR A 381 0.07 -7.69 -14.94
C THR A 381 0.79 -6.35 -14.89
N THR A 382 2.01 -6.33 -14.37
CA THR A 382 2.89 -5.15 -14.45
C THR A 382 4.23 -5.51 -15.10
N GLY A 383 5.02 -4.48 -15.43
CA GLY A 383 6.42 -4.66 -15.86
C GLY A 383 6.58 -5.36 -17.21
N LEU A 384 7.61 -6.21 -17.29
CA LEU A 384 7.96 -6.94 -18.49
C LEU A 384 6.89 -7.99 -18.86
N ILE A 385 6.15 -8.52 -17.89
CA ILE A 385 5.02 -9.44 -18.18
C ILE A 385 3.97 -8.73 -19.04
N THR A 386 3.58 -7.51 -18.68
CA THR A 386 2.66 -6.70 -19.49
C THR A 386 3.26 -6.34 -20.84
N ALA A 387 4.54 -5.97 -20.87
CA ALA A 387 5.23 -5.62 -22.10
C ALA A 387 5.31 -6.81 -23.07
N VAL A 388 5.58 -8.02 -22.58
CA VAL A 388 5.61 -9.23 -23.40
C VAL A 388 4.20 -9.61 -23.85
N GLN A 389 3.20 -9.63 -22.96
CA GLN A 389 1.82 -9.96 -23.30
C GLN A 389 1.21 -9.02 -24.35
N SER A 390 1.54 -7.73 -24.29
CA SER A 390 1.08 -6.72 -25.26
C SER A 390 1.85 -6.77 -26.58
N ASN A 391 3.01 -7.43 -26.62
CA ASN A 391 3.90 -7.50 -27.79
C ASN A 391 4.22 -8.95 -28.20
N LEU A 392 3.35 -9.93 -27.92
CA LEU A 392 3.57 -11.32 -28.34
C LEU A 392 3.78 -11.44 -29.86
N ASP A 393 3.16 -10.56 -30.65
CA ASP A 393 3.39 -10.43 -32.10
C ASP A 393 4.85 -10.07 -32.48
N ILE A 394 5.62 -9.43 -31.59
CA ILE A 394 7.02 -9.02 -31.87
C ILE A 394 7.97 -10.21 -31.77
N LEU A 395 7.73 -11.17 -30.86
CA LEU A 395 8.63 -12.32 -30.68
C LEU A 395 8.57 -13.31 -31.84
N ASP A 396 7.39 -13.49 -32.44
CA ASP A 396 7.24 -14.25 -33.68
C ASP A 396 7.96 -13.56 -34.87
N ASP A 397 8.10 -12.22 -34.82
CA ASP A 397 8.79 -11.41 -35.85
C ASP A 397 10.31 -11.28 -35.60
N VAL A 398 10.83 -11.56 -34.40
CA VAL A 398 12.27 -11.47 -34.08
C VAL A 398 13.07 -12.57 -34.79
N GLU A 399 12.56 -13.79 -34.90
CA GLU A 399 13.22 -14.86 -35.66
C GLU A 399 13.25 -14.53 -37.17
N ALA A 400 12.21 -13.86 -37.69
CA ALA A 400 12.18 -13.35 -39.05
C ALA A 400 13.12 -12.15 -39.27
N ARG A 401 13.27 -11.26 -38.28
CA ARG A 401 14.16 -10.09 -38.34
C ARG A 401 15.64 -10.43 -38.18
N SER A 402 15.99 -11.46 -37.41
CA SER A 402 17.39 -11.89 -37.25
C SER A 402 18.02 -12.31 -38.59
N ALA A 403 17.25 -12.95 -39.47
CA ALA A 403 17.66 -13.26 -40.85
C ALA A 403 17.86 -12.00 -41.73
N GLN A 404 17.23 -10.88 -41.38
CA GLN A 404 17.34 -9.60 -42.09
C GLN A 404 18.51 -8.72 -41.60
N VAL A 405 19.23 -9.10 -40.52
CA VAL A 405 20.37 -8.33 -39.98
C VAL A 405 21.68 -8.65 -40.73
N ALA A 406 21.79 -9.83 -41.35
CA ALA A 406 23.00 -10.24 -42.08
C ALA A 406 23.47 -9.24 -43.17
N PRO A 407 22.59 -8.59 -43.95
CA PRO A 407 22.99 -7.56 -44.92
C PRO A 407 23.50 -6.26 -44.26
N TYR A 408 22.94 -5.88 -43.10
CA TYR A 408 23.35 -4.67 -42.38
C TYR A 408 24.73 -4.84 -41.74
N LEU A 409 25.00 -6.02 -41.16
CA LEU A 409 26.33 -6.39 -40.68
C LEU A 409 27.36 -6.39 -41.81
N ARG A 410 27.01 -6.95 -42.97
CA ARG A 410 27.87 -6.92 -44.17
C ARG A 410 28.19 -5.49 -44.62
N ASN A 411 27.20 -4.59 -44.65
CA ASN A 411 27.41 -3.18 -44.99
C ASN A 411 28.25 -2.43 -43.94
N LEU A 412 28.08 -2.75 -42.65
CA LEU A 412 28.87 -2.15 -41.57
C LEU A 412 30.34 -2.60 -41.61
N ILE A 413 30.60 -3.87 -41.92
CA ILE A 413 31.95 -4.41 -42.12
C ILE A 413 32.60 -3.79 -43.35
N VAL A 414 31.89 -3.67 -44.47
CA VAL A 414 32.38 -2.98 -45.68
C VAL A 414 32.70 -1.51 -45.39
N LEU A 415 31.85 -0.82 -44.63
CA LEU A 415 32.09 0.57 -44.22
C LEU A 415 33.28 0.68 -43.24
N SER A 416 33.40 -0.25 -42.30
CA SER A 416 34.53 -0.34 -41.37
C SER A 416 35.84 -0.59 -42.11
N ASN A 417 35.85 -1.51 -43.09
CA ASN A 417 37.02 -1.79 -43.94
C ASN A 417 37.38 -0.56 -44.78
N ALA A 418 36.40 0.10 -45.40
CA ALA A 418 36.64 1.32 -46.19
C ALA A 418 37.14 2.51 -45.34
N LEU A 419 36.70 2.60 -44.08
CA LEU A 419 37.21 3.60 -43.13
C LEU A 419 38.61 3.22 -42.61
N GLN A 420 38.87 1.95 -42.31
CA GLN A 420 40.19 1.46 -41.92
C GLN A 420 41.22 1.65 -43.05
N GLU A 421 40.84 1.39 -44.30
CA GLU A 421 41.68 1.59 -45.50
C GLU A 421 41.98 3.07 -45.77
N LYS A 422 41.14 4.00 -45.27
CA LYS A 422 41.35 5.45 -45.38
C LYS A 422 42.24 6.04 -44.29
N TYR A 423 42.34 5.39 -43.13
CA TYR A 423 43.08 5.91 -41.95
C TYR A 423 44.24 5.01 -41.48
N THR A 424 44.43 3.86 -42.13
CA THR A 424 45.55 2.94 -41.91
C THR A 424 46.32 2.84 -43.21
N GLU A 425 47.66 2.88 -43.18
CA GLU A 425 48.47 2.63 -44.38
C GLU A 425 48.01 1.34 -45.08
N PRO A 426 47.99 1.29 -46.43
CA PRO A 426 47.54 0.11 -47.14
C PRO A 426 48.40 -1.07 -46.71
N VAL A 427 47.80 -2.00 -45.96
CA VAL A 427 48.46 -3.24 -45.56
C VAL A 427 48.71 -4.00 -46.85
N THR A 428 49.94 -3.87 -47.34
CA THR A 428 50.47 -4.58 -48.49
C THR A 428 50.20 -6.07 -48.29
N ASP A 429 49.33 -6.66 -49.11
CA ASP A 429 49.25 -8.08 -49.48
C ASP A 429 49.88 -9.07 -48.48
N ARG A 430 49.45 -9.01 -47.21
CA ARG A 430 49.88 -9.99 -46.20
C ARG A 430 48.93 -11.15 -46.28
N GLU A 431 49.45 -12.30 -46.69
CA GLU A 431 48.77 -13.58 -46.62
C GLU A 431 48.21 -13.77 -45.20
N ILE A 432 46.88 -13.84 -45.06
CA ILE A 432 46.24 -14.01 -43.77
C ILE A 432 46.53 -15.44 -43.30
N ALA A 433 47.30 -15.57 -42.22
CA ALA A 433 47.71 -16.88 -41.71
C ALA A 433 46.60 -17.61 -40.92
N LEU A 434 45.70 -16.87 -40.27
CA LEU A 434 44.61 -17.42 -39.46
C LEU A 434 43.53 -16.36 -39.17
N ARG A 435 42.26 -16.72 -39.28
CA ARG A 435 41.10 -15.91 -38.89
C ARG A 435 40.38 -16.55 -37.71
N VAL A 436 40.23 -15.80 -36.62
CA VAL A 436 39.70 -16.30 -35.35
C VAL A 436 38.42 -15.54 -35.01
N LEU A 437 37.35 -16.27 -34.70
CA LEU A 437 36.11 -15.70 -34.13
C LEU A 437 36.10 -15.91 -32.62
N LEU A 438 36.04 -14.83 -31.85
CA LEU A 438 35.96 -14.86 -30.39
C LEU A 438 34.50 -14.66 -29.94
N VAL A 439 34.00 -15.53 -29.07
CA VAL A 439 32.63 -15.50 -28.52
C VAL A 439 32.66 -15.70 -27.00
N SER A 440 31.69 -15.13 -26.29
CA SER A 440 31.55 -15.24 -24.83
C SER A 440 30.07 -15.19 -24.41
N ASP A 441 29.78 -15.59 -23.17
CA ASP A 441 28.51 -15.33 -22.48
C ASP A 441 27.26 -15.82 -23.24
N ILE A 442 27.35 -17.03 -23.79
CA ILE A 442 26.27 -17.62 -24.61
C ILE A 442 25.01 -17.91 -23.76
N HIS A 443 25.17 -18.24 -22.48
CA HIS A 443 24.07 -18.40 -21.50
C HIS A 443 22.87 -19.25 -21.98
N GLY A 444 23.14 -20.37 -22.67
CA GLY A 444 22.09 -21.28 -23.14
C GLY A 444 21.38 -20.86 -24.43
N ALA A 445 21.73 -19.71 -25.03
CA ALA A 445 21.11 -19.23 -26.25
C ALA A 445 21.77 -19.83 -27.52
N ASN A 446 20.95 -20.32 -28.46
CA ASN A 446 21.45 -21.00 -29.65
C ASN A 446 21.74 -20.03 -30.81
N TYR A 447 22.84 -19.30 -30.72
CA TYR A 447 23.31 -18.36 -31.76
C TYR A 447 24.13 -19.02 -32.89
N TYR A 448 24.32 -20.34 -32.84
CA TYR A 448 25.25 -21.05 -33.72
C TYR A 448 24.88 -20.99 -35.21
N ARG A 449 23.60 -20.81 -35.55
CA ARG A 449 23.18 -20.57 -36.94
C ARG A 449 23.74 -19.25 -37.50
N LEU A 450 23.74 -18.19 -36.69
CA LEU A 450 24.33 -16.90 -37.08
C LEU A 450 25.86 -17.00 -37.15
N MET A 451 26.47 -17.63 -36.14
CA MET A 451 27.92 -17.84 -36.11
C MET A 451 28.38 -18.62 -37.35
N ARG A 452 27.64 -19.64 -37.77
CA ARG A 452 27.91 -20.38 -39.00
C ARG A 452 27.92 -19.47 -40.24
N SER A 453 26.94 -18.58 -40.38
CA SER A 453 26.91 -17.62 -41.49
C SER A 453 28.12 -16.69 -41.48
N ILE A 454 28.61 -16.29 -40.29
CA ILE A 454 29.84 -15.49 -40.16
C ILE A 454 31.07 -16.33 -40.54
N VAL A 455 31.15 -17.57 -40.06
CA VAL A 455 32.25 -18.50 -40.38
C VAL A 455 32.37 -18.70 -41.89
N GLU A 456 31.25 -18.94 -42.57
CA GLU A 456 31.20 -19.15 -44.01
C GLU A 456 31.48 -17.86 -44.81
N ALA A 457 30.93 -16.72 -44.39
CA ALA A 457 31.08 -15.44 -45.11
C ALA A 457 32.47 -14.83 -44.96
N GLU A 458 33.05 -14.94 -43.76
CA GLU A 458 34.32 -14.33 -43.40
C GLU A 458 35.48 -15.34 -43.42
N LEU A 459 35.26 -16.58 -43.89
CA LEU A 459 36.29 -17.62 -43.97
C LEU A 459 37.07 -17.78 -42.65
N ILE A 460 36.33 -17.93 -41.54
CA ILE A 460 36.92 -18.10 -40.21
C ILE A 460 37.50 -19.51 -40.09
N ASP A 461 38.74 -19.62 -39.61
CA ASP A 461 39.44 -20.90 -39.45
C ASP A 461 39.17 -21.57 -38.10
N VAL A 462 38.84 -20.78 -37.07
CA VAL A 462 38.68 -21.27 -35.70
C VAL A 462 37.79 -20.37 -34.86
N VAL A 463 36.98 -20.98 -33.99
CA VAL A 463 36.15 -20.27 -33.00
C VAL A 463 36.74 -20.49 -31.60
N ILE A 464 36.86 -19.41 -30.82
CA ILE A 464 37.28 -19.44 -29.41
C ILE A 464 36.12 -18.93 -28.56
N ASP A 465 35.64 -19.78 -27.66
CA ASP A 465 34.60 -19.50 -26.67
C ASP A 465 35.24 -19.28 -25.30
N THR A 466 35.04 -18.11 -24.73
CA THR A 466 35.65 -17.71 -23.46
C THR A 466 34.82 -18.05 -22.22
N GLY A 467 33.74 -18.82 -22.35
CA GLY A 467 33.02 -19.39 -21.22
C GLY A 467 31.58 -18.90 -21.05
N ASP A 468 30.98 -19.24 -19.91
CA ASP A 468 29.59 -18.92 -19.54
C ASP A 468 28.56 -19.41 -20.58
N ILE A 469 28.76 -20.66 -21.04
CA ILE A 469 27.97 -21.28 -22.10
C ILE A 469 26.53 -21.67 -21.67
N VAL A 470 26.31 -21.90 -20.38
CA VAL A 470 25.02 -22.33 -19.78
C VAL A 470 24.78 -21.59 -18.45
N ASN A 471 23.53 -21.44 -18.01
CA ASN A 471 23.15 -20.62 -16.85
C ASN A 471 23.36 -21.33 -15.51
N PHE A 472 23.07 -22.64 -15.45
CA PHE A 472 23.07 -23.42 -14.22
C PHE A 472 24.28 -24.37 -14.11
N GLY A 473 25.15 -24.39 -15.12
CA GLY A 473 26.36 -25.23 -15.14
C GLY A 473 26.07 -26.74 -15.20
N SER A 474 24.84 -27.15 -15.54
CA SER A 474 24.45 -28.56 -15.51
C SER A 474 24.62 -29.23 -16.88
N PRO A 475 25.14 -30.48 -16.94
CA PRO A 475 25.19 -31.24 -18.21
C PRO A 475 23.81 -31.48 -18.83
N ALA A 476 22.77 -31.46 -18.00
CA ALA A 476 21.36 -31.54 -18.39
C ALA A 476 20.96 -30.35 -19.27
N GLU A 477 21.23 -29.13 -18.80
CA GLU A 477 20.95 -27.89 -19.50
C GLU A 477 21.68 -27.80 -20.85
N LEU A 478 22.95 -28.22 -20.89
CA LEU A 478 23.75 -28.23 -22.11
C LEU A 478 23.14 -29.14 -23.20
N ARG A 479 22.55 -30.28 -22.82
CA ARG A 479 21.88 -31.18 -23.76
C ARG A 479 20.53 -30.64 -24.21
N ALA A 480 19.77 -30.04 -23.29
CA ALA A 480 18.43 -29.51 -23.58
C ALA A 480 18.46 -28.25 -24.48
N SER A 481 19.52 -27.44 -24.39
CA SER A 481 19.68 -26.19 -25.14
C SER A 481 20.04 -26.37 -26.63
N GLY A 482 20.39 -27.59 -27.06
CA GLY A 482 20.79 -27.86 -28.45
C GLY A 482 22.11 -27.21 -28.85
N LEU A 483 22.93 -26.75 -27.89
CA LEU A 483 24.20 -26.09 -28.18
C LEU A 483 25.22 -27.07 -28.76
N LEU A 484 25.18 -28.34 -28.38
CA LEU A 484 26.10 -29.37 -28.90
C LEU A 484 25.98 -29.53 -30.41
N SER A 485 24.76 -29.63 -30.93
CA SER A 485 24.51 -29.67 -32.38
C SER A 485 24.78 -28.32 -33.05
N GLY A 486 24.59 -27.22 -32.32
CA GLY A 486 25.00 -25.88 -32.76
C GLY A 486 26.51 -25.79 -33.01
N ILE A 487 27.33 -26.19 -32.04
CA ILE A 487 28.80 -26.22 -32.14
C ILE A 487 29.23 -27.12 -33.30
N GLU A 488 28.66 -28.33 -33.41
CA GLU A 488 28.94 -29.26 -34.50
C GLU A 488 28.64 -28.65 -35.89
N SER A 489 27.60 -27.82 -35.98
CA SER A 489 27.18 -27.21 -37.25
C SER A 489 28.14 -26.15 -37.80
N LEU A 490 29.09 -25.65 -37.00
CA LEU A 490 30.06 -24.63 -37.42
C LEU A 490 31.11 -25.18 -38.40
N GLY A 491 31.42 -26.47 -38.33
CA GLY A 491 32.35 -27.15 -39.26
C GLY A 491 33.83 -26.73 -39.13
N VAL A 492 34.17 -25.93 -38.13
CA VAL A 492 35.54 -25.46 -37.84
C VAL A 492 35.93 -25.81 -36.39
N PRO A 493 37.23 -25.88 -36.05
CA PRO A 493 37.68 -26.10 -34.68
C PRO A 493 37.04 -25.10 -33.69
N TYR A 494 36.55 -25.63 -32.57
CA TYR A 494 35.92 -24.87 -31.48
C TYR A 494 36.74 -25.06 -30.20
N LEU A 495 37.43 -24.01 -29.76
CA LEU A 495 38.17 -24.00 -28.50
C LEU A 495 37.32 -23.39 -27.41
N TYR A 496 37.05 -24.17 -26.37
CA TYR A 496 36.27 -23.72 -25.21
C TYR A 496 37.17 -23.49 -24.00
N VAL A 497 36.99 -22.34 -23.35
CA VAL A 497 37.56 -22.01 -22.05
C VAL A 497 36.43 -21.97 -21.04
N ARG A 498 36.67 -22.56 -19.86
CA ARG A 498 35.67 -22.55 -18.79
C ARG A 498 35.54 -21.14 -18.20
N GLY A 499 34.29 -20.67 -18.11
CA GLY A 499 33.92 -19.43 -17.43
C GLY A 499 33.78 -19.58 -15.92
N ASN A 500 32.97 -18.72 -15.30
CA ASN A 500 32.64 -18.82 -13.86
C ASN A 500 31.83 -20.09 -13.56
#